data_AF-A0A527WH84-F1
#
_entry.id   AF-A0A527WH84-F1
#
_cell.length_a   1.000
_cell.length_b   1.000
_cell.length_c   1.000
_cell.angle_alpha   90.00
_cell.angle_beta   90.00
_cell.angle_gamma   90.00
#
_symmetry.space_group_name_H-M   'P 1'
#
loop_
_entity.id
_entity.type
_entity.pdbx_description
1 polymer ?
#
loop_
_entity_poly.entity_id
_entity_poly.type
_entity_poly.pdbx_seq_one_letter_code
_entity_poly.pdbx_strand_id
1 'polypeptide(L)'
;YPEKKLWPEDLGARALARSVATEMHSGFREVRYGWPMNLRRPKSHKSLDAEGEAQRARIEAIWRQCREEYGQAGPFLFGHFTAADAMYAPVVTRFDTYGGDLAPVTRAYVDAVLATAAMRHWYAEAAKEPWPEPGPDE
;
A
#
# COMPACT_ATOMS: atom_id res chain seq x y z
N TYR A 1 -1.35 -24.22 2.66
CA TYR A 1 -0.95 -23.51 3.88
C TYR A 1 -2.08 -22.68 4.54
N PRO A 2 -3.31 -23.20 4.81
CA PRO A 2 -4.34 -22.45 5.56
C PRO A 2 -3.90 -22.02 6.95
N GLU A 3 -3.03 -22.81 7.59
CA GLU A 3 -2.46 -22.57 8.92
C GLU A 3 -1.63 -21.29 9.03
N LYS A 4 -1.23 -20.70 7.90
CA LYS A 4 -0.50 -19.44 7.83
C LYS A 4 -1.40 -18.20 7.91
N LYS A 5 -2.72 -18.38 7.94
CA LYS A 5 -3.73 -17.30 8.11
C LYS A 5 -3.53 -16.08 7.18
N LEU A 6 -3.10 -16.35 5.94
CA LEU A 6 -2.84 -15.33 4.91
C LEU A 6 -4.10 -14.54 4.52
N TRP A 7 -5.28 -15.08 4.81
CA TRP A 7 -6.57 -14.43 4.63
C TRP A 7 -7.33 -14.43 5.96
N PRO A 8 -8.26 -13.48 6.17
CA PRO A 8 -9.15 -13.48 7.32
C PRO A 8 -9.91 -14.80 7.50
N GLU A 9 -10.25 -15.15 8.74
CA GLU A 9 -11.03 -16.35 9.07
C GLU A 9 -12.52 -16.18 8.75
N ASP A 10 -13.06 -14.98 9.03
CA ASP A 10 -14.43 -14.62 8.67
C ASP A 10 -14.64 -14.67 7.14
N LEU A 11 -15.80 -15.19 6.73
CA LEU A 11 -16.11 -15.40 5.32
C LEU A 11 -16.32 -14.08 4.57
N GLY A 12 -16.97 -13.10 5.20
CA GLY A 12 -17.21 -11.77 4.63
C GLY A 12 -15.90 -11.01 4.47
N ALA A 13 -15.10 -10.95 5.53
CA ALA A 13 -13.78 -10.34 5.53
C ALA A 13 -12.87 -10.97 4.47
N ARG A 14 -12.89 -12.30 4.33
CA ARG A 14 -12.09 -13.01 3.31
C ARG A 14 -12.54 -12.68 1.89
N ALA A 15 -13.84 -12.57 1.66
CA ALA A 15 -14.37 -12.19 0.35
C ALA A 15 -13.93 -10.77 -0.01
N LEU A 16 -14.07 -9.82 0.92
CA LEU A 16 -13.63 -8.44 0.74
C LEU A 16 -12.12 -8.36 0.52
N ALA A 17 -11.31 -9.02 1.36
CA ALA A 17 -9.85 -9.06 1.24
C ALA A 17 -9.38 -9.53 -0.15
N ARG A 18 -10.02 -10.56 -0.70
CA ARG A 18 -9.71 -11.06 -2.05
C ARG A 18 -10.15 -10.08 -3.14
N SER A 19 -11.32 -9.46 -2.98
CA SER A 19 -11.84 -8.46 -3.91
C SER A 19 -10.88 -7.26 -4.02
N VAL A 20 -10.51 -6.67 -2.88
CA VAL A 20 -9.63 -5.48 -2.85
C VAL A 20 -8.20 -5.79 -3.29
N ALA A 21 -7.70 -7.00 -3.01
CA ALA A 21 -6.41 -7.46 -3.52
C ALA A 21 -6.43 -7.61 -5.06
N THR A 22 -7.55 -8.09 -5.61
CA THR A 22 -7.72 -8.24 -7.06
C THR A 22 -7.88 -6.87 -7.72
N GLU A 23 -8.66 -5.96 -7.13
CA GLU A 23 -8.79 -4.58 -7.61
C GLU A 23 -7.44 -3.87 -7.66
N MET A 24 -6.60 -4.03 -6.63
CA MET A 24 -5.21 -3.55 -6.65
C MET A 24 -4.44 -4.11 -7.86
N HIS A 25 -4.52 -5.42 -8.07
CA HIS A 25 -3.74 -6.11 -9.08
C HIS A 25 -4.06 -5.62 -10.50
N SER A 26 -5.35 -5.46 -10.81
CA SER A 26 -5.82 -5.06 -12.14
C SER A 26 -6.03 -3.56 -12.32
N GLY A 27 -6.09 -2.78 -11.25
CA GLY A 27 -6.52 -1.38 -11.25
C GLY A 27 -5.40 -0.35 -11.03
N PHE A 28 -5.80 0.88 -10.69
CA PHE A 28 -4.93 1.98 -10.24
C PHE A 28 -3.75 2.30 -11.17
N ARG A 29 -3.98 2.25 -12.48
CA ARG A 29 -2.94 2.43 -13.49
C ARG A 29 -2.22 3.76 -13.33
N GLU A 30 -2.95 4.85 -13.20
CA GLU A 30 -2.38 6.21 -13.17
C GLU A 30 -1.60 6.46 -11.88
N VAL A 31 -2.06 5.93 -10.74
CA VAL A 31 -1.25 5.94 -9.52
C VAL A 31 0.02 5.08 -9.69
N ARG A 32 -0.07 3.90 -10.32
CA ARG A 32 1.09 3.00 -10.47
C ARG A 32 2.16 3.56 -11.40
N TYR A 33 1.78 4.28 -12.45
CA TYR A 33 2.71 4.93 -13.38
C TYR A 33 3.17 6.31 -12.89
N GLY A 34 2.23 7.14 -12.40
CA GLY A 34 2.52 8.49 -11.90
C GLY A 34 3.41 8.47 -10.65
N TRP A 35 3.19 7.50 -9.77
CA TRP A 35 3.99 7.23 -8.57
C TRP A 35 4.67 5.86 -8.67
N PRO A 36 5.85 5.74 -9.28
CA PRO A 36 6.57 4.48 -9.34
C PRO A 36 7.09 4.08 -7.95
N MET A 37 7.16 2.77 -7.66
CA MET A 37 7.77 2.30 -6.42
C MET A 37 9.29 2.47 -6.51
N ASN A 38 9.80 3.54 -5.89
CA ASN A 38 11.22 3.84 -5.80
C ASN A 38 11.58 3.97 -4.32
N LEU A 39 12.22 2.95 -3.77
CA LEU A 39 12.52 2.87 -2.33
C LEU A 39 13.74 3.72 -1.92
N ARG A 40 14.55 4.18 -2.88
CA ARG A 40 15.72 5.04 -2.63
C ARG A 40 15.40 6.52 -2.77
N ARG A 41 14.27 6.87 -3.39
CA ARG A 41 13.86 8.24 -3.60
C ARG A 41 13.56 8.96 -2.26
N PRO A 42 14.09 10.17 -2.04
CA PRO A 42 13.67 11.02 -0.93
C PRO A 42 12.17 11.33 -0.99
N LYS A 43 11.51 11.39 0.17
CA LYS A 43 10.08 11.73 0.25
C LYS A 43 9.86 13.16 -0.27
N SER A 44 9.02 13.30 -1.29
CA SER A 44 8.72 14.57 -1.93
C SER A 44 7.35 14.47 -2.59
N HIS A 45 6.45 15.41 -2.33
CA HIS A 45 5.15 15.41 -2.99
C HIS A 45 5.28 15.47 -4.52
N LYS A 46 4.47 14.67 -5.22
CA LYS A 46 4.30 14.72 -6.67
C LYS A 46 2.81 14.66 -6.99
N SER A 47 2.29 15.65 -7.71
CA SER A 47 0.89 15.68 -8.13
C SER A 47 0.57 14.55 -9.11
N LEU A 48 -0.64 14.01 -9.03
CA LEU A 48 -1.24 13.19 -10.08
C LEU A 48 -2.12 14.05 -11.00
N ASP A 49 -2.52 13.49 -12.14
CA ASP A 49 -3.60 14.05 -12.94
C ASP A 49 -4.97 13.73 -12.31
N ALA A 50 -6.05 14.18 -12.96
CA ALA A 50 -7.41 14.00 -12.41
C ALA A 50 -7.79 12.53 -12.20
N GLU A 51 -7.39 11.64 -13.12
CA GLU A 51 -7.67 10.21 -13.02
C GLU A 51 -6.81 9.55 -11.92
N GLY A 52 -5.54 9.93 -11.80
CA GLY A 52 -4.68 9.49 -10.71
C GLY A 52 -5.16 9.95 -9.34
N GLU A 53 -5.62 11.19 -9.18
CA GLU A 53 -6.22 11.66 -7.91
C GLU A 53 -7.53 10.93 -7.60
N ALA A 54 -8.36 10.60 -8.60
CA ALA A 54 -9.55 9.77 -8.40
C ALA A 54 -9.19 8.35 -7.93
N GLN A 55 -8.15 7.75 -8.51
CA GLN A 55 -7.63 6.44 -8.10
C GLN A 55 -7.01 6.47 -6.71
N ARG A 56 -6.27 7.54 -6.36
CA ARG A 56 -5.77 7.77 -4.99
C ARG A 56 -6.93 7.79 -3.99
N ALA A 57 -7.97 8.57 -4.27
CA ALA A 57 -9.15 8.65 -3.41
C ALA A 57 -9.86 7.30 -3.27
N ARG A 58 -9.94 6.51 -4.34
CA ARG A 58 -10.49 5.14 -4.31
C ARG A 58 -9.67 4.22 -3.41
N ILE A 59 -8.33 4.28 -3.48
CA ILE A 59 -7.45 3.48 -2.61
C ILE A 59 -7.66 3.85 -1.14
N GLU A 60 -7.70 5.14 -0.81
CA GLU A 60 -7.96 5.59 0.56
C GLU A 60 -9.34 5.15 1.06
N ALA A 61 -10.35 5.20 0.20
CA ALA A 61 -11.69 4.70 0.52
C ALA A 61 -11.70 3.19 0.80
N ILE A 62 -10.98 2.40 0.01
CA ILE A 62 -10.82 0.94 0.24
C ILE A 62 -10.16 0.68 1.59
N TRP A 63 -9.04 1.35 1.88
CA TRP A 63 -8.33 1.15 3.14
C TRP A 63 -9.17 1.55 4.34
N ARG A 64 -9.87 2.68 4.25
CA ARG A 64 -10.80 3.12 5.28
C ARG A 64 -11.92 2.10 5.49
N GLN A 65 -12.59 1.65 4.43
CA GLN A 65 -13.66 0.67 4.51
C GLN A 65 -13.19 -0.63 5.18
N CYS A 66 -12.07 -1.21 4.73
CA CYS A 66 -11.56 -2.46 5.30
C CYS A 66 -11.27 -2.29 6.80
N ARG A 67 -10.65 -1.17 7.18
CA ARG A 67 -10.27 -0.92 8.58
C ARG A 67 -11.48 -0.63 9.47
N GLU A 68 -12.48 0.08 8.96
CA GLU A 68 -13.73 0.35 9.67
C GLU A 68 -14.51 -0.95 9.93
N GLU A 69 -14.66 -1.80 8.90
CA GLU A 69 -15.46 -3.03 8.98
C GLU A 69 -14.74 -4.17 9.71
N TYR A 70 -13.43 -4.34 9.47
CA TYR A 70 -12.68 -5.54 9.90
C TYR A 70 -11.32 -5.25 10.54
N GLY A 71 -10.90 -3.99 10.63
CA GLY A 71 -9.58 -3.60 11.12
C GLY A 71 -9.41 -3.53 12.64
N GLN A 72 -10.49 -3.62 13.42
CA GLN A 72 -10.46 -3.23 14.85
C GLN A 72 -9.54 -4.07 15.75
N ALA A 73 -9.14 -5.26 15.28
CA ALA A 73 -8.23 -6.15 16.02
C ALA A 73 -6.73 -5.81 15.85
N GLY A 74 -6.38 -4.75 15.10
CA GLY A 74 -5.00 -4.32 14.96
C GLY A 74 -4.77 -3.25 13.90
N PRO A 75 -3.52 -3.03 13.48
CA PRO A 75 -3.19 -1.85 12.67
C PRO A 75 -3.38 -2.08 11.16
N PHE A 76 -3.66 -3.31 10.72
CA PHE A 76 -3.74 -3.72 9.31
C PHE A 76 -5.17 -3.69 8.76
N LEU A 77 -5.34 -3.90 7.44
CA LEU A 77 -6.64 -3.78 6.77
C LEU A 77 -7.72 -4.67 7.38
N PHE A 78 -7.35 -5.86 7.86
CA PHE A 78 -8.26 -6.84 8.46
C PHE A 78 -7.80 -7.24 9.88
N GLY A 79 -7.21 -6.28 10.61
CA GLY A 79 -6.75 -6.44 11.99
C GLY A 79 -5.33 -6.99 12.09
N HIS A 80 -5.06 -8.17 11.54
CA HIS A 80 -3.70 -8.72 11.40
C HIS A 80 -3.18 -8.58 9.96
N PHE A 81 -1.87 -8.77 9.75
CA PHE A 81 -1.28 -8.68 8.42
C PHE A 81 -1.76 -9.84 7.54
N THR A 82 -2.33 -9.51 6.39
CA THR A 82 -2.89 -10.46 5.42
C THR A 82 -2.25 -10.29 4.03
N ALA A 83 -2.64 -11.17 3.10
CA ALA A 83 -2.28 -11.04 1.69
C ALA A 83 -2.79 -9.72 1.07
N ALA A 84 -3.89 -9.14 1.57
CA ALA A 84 -4.34 -7.84 1.11
C ALA A 84 -3.31 -6.73 1.43
N ASP A 85 -2.78 -6.72 2.67
CA ASP A 85 -1.73 -5.78 3.06
C ASP A 85 -0.46 -5.97 2.22
N ALA A 86 -0.08 -7.22 1.96
CA ALA A 86 1.05 -7.54 1.10
C ALA A 86 0.88 -7.03 -0.34
N MET A 87 -0.32 -7.16 -0.92
CA MET A 87 -0.64 -6.63 -2.24
C MET A 87 -0.61 -5.10 -2.28
N TYR A 88 -1.01 -4.44 -1.19
CA TYR A 88 -0.94 -2.97 -1.07
C TYR A 88 0.41 -2.45 -0.60
N ALA A 89 1.38 -3.27 -0.20
CA ALA A 89 2.67 -2.81 0.29
C ALA A 89 3.43 -1.90 -0.72
N PRO A 90 3.50 -2.21 -2.03
CA PRO A 90 4.03 -1.28 -3.03
C PRO A 90 3.23 0.02 -3.16
N VAL A 91 1.93 0.00 -2.89
CA VAL A 91 1.09 1.21 -2.93
C VAL A 91 1.34 2.06 -1.69
N VAL A 92 1.50 1.45 -0.52
CA VAL A 92 1.88 2.11 0.72
C VAL A 92 3.18 2.90 0.54
N THR A 93 4.20 2.34 -0.10
CA THR A 93 5.46 3.07 -0.35
C THR A 93 5.27 4.26 -1.27
N ARG A 94 4.34 4.19 -2.25
CA ARG A 94 4.00 5.32 -3.12
C ARG A 94 3.36 6.46 -2.32
N PHE A 95 2.40 6.13 -1.46
CA PHE A 95 1.76 7.12 -0.58
C PHE A 95 2.78 7.78 0.36
N ASP A 96 3.71 6.99 0.93
CA ASP A 96 4.77 7.52 1.79
C ASP A 96 5.79 8.39 1.06
N THR A 97 6.09 8.08 -0.21
CA THR A 97 7.13 8.78 -0.99
C THR A 97 6.58 10.03 -1.67
N TYR A 98 5.37 9.96 -2.25
CA TYR A 98 4.82 11.00 -3.13
C TYR A 98 3.55 11.66 -2.60
N GLY A 99 2.86 11.04 -1.63
CA GLY A 99 1.52 11.46 -1.21
C GLY A 99 1.46 12.81 -0.50
N GLY A 100 2.61 13.34 -0.05
CA GLY A 100 2.67 14.56 0.75
C GLY A 100 1.98 14.37 2.09
N ASP A 101 1.13 15.32 2.47
CA ASP A 101 0.32 15.21 3.67
C ASP A 101 -0.84 14.22 3.45
N LEU A 102 -0.89 13.20 4.32
CA LEU A 102 -1.92 12.17 4.31
C LEU A 102 -2.90 12.39 5.47
N ALA A 103 -4.17 12.03 5.27
CA ALA A 103 -5.12 12.00 6.36
C ALA A 103 -4.61 11.09 7.51
N PRO A 104 -4.87 11.42 8.79
CA PRO A 104 -4.31 10.66 9.92
C PRO A 104 -4.58 9.16 9.88
N VAL A 105 -5.78 8.76 9.43
CA VAL A 105 -6.18 7.35 9.30
C VAL A 105 -5.41 6.61 8.20
N THR A 106 -5.11 7.29 7.08
CA THR A 106 -4.31 6.78 5.98
C THR A 106 -2.85 6.64 6.44
N ARG A 107 -2.30 7.70 7.05
CA ARG A 107 -0.93 7.73 7.59
C ARG A 107 -0.69 6.58 8.57
N ALA A 108 -1.62 6.36 9.51
CA ALA A 108 -1.50 5.29 10.51
C ALA A 108 -1.38 3.89 9.87
N TYR A 109 -2.14 3.62 8.81
CA TYR A 109 -2.04 2.35 8.09
C TYR A 109 -0.73 2.24 7.29
N VAL A 110 -0.32 3.32 6.62
CA VAL A 110 0.96 3.39 5.91
C VAL A 110 2.12 3.10 6.86
N ASP A 111 2.14 3.73 8.04
CA ASP A 111 3.15 3.50 9.08
C ASP A 111 3.16 2.05 9.56
N ALA A 112 1.99 1.44 9.78
CA ALA A 112 1.91 0.06 10.23
C ALA A 112 2.54 -0.94 9.26
N VAL A 113 2.28 -0.78 7.96
CA VAL A 113 2.85 -1.64 6.92
C VAL A 113 4.36 -1.41 6.78
N LEU A 114 4.82 -0.14 6.78
CA LEU A 114 6.25 0.19 6.71
C LEU A 114 7.02 -0.28 7.96
N ALA A 115 6.36 -0.35 9.11
CA ALA A 115 6.92 -0.87 10.36
C ALA A 115 7.01 -2.40 10.42
N THR A 116 6.63 -3.14 9.37
CA THR A 116 6.88 -4.58 9.33
C THR A 116 8.36 -4.91 9.14
N ALA A 117 8.81 -6.05 9.66
CA ALA A 117 10.19 -6.50 9.48
C ALA A 117 10.52 -6.75 7.99
N ALA A 118 9.55 -7.25 7.22
CA ALA A 118 9.69 -7.48 5.79
C ALA A 118 9.91 -6.17 5.01
N MET A 119 9.14 -5.11 5.29
CA MET A 119 9.34 -3.81 4.65
C MET A 119 10.69 -3.21 5.01
N ARG A 120 11.08 -3.22 6.31
CA ARG A 120 12.42 -2.76 6.71
C ARG A 120 13.54 -3.50 5.99
N HIS A 121 13.41 -4.82 5.84
CA HIS A 121 14.37 -5.61 5.10
C HIS A 121 14.41 -5.22 3.61
N TRP A 122 13.25 -5.02 2.98
CA TRP A 122 13.18 -4.60 1.59
C TRP A 122 13.86 -3.24 1.35
N TYR A 123 13.61 -2.24 2.20
CA TYR A 123 14.33 -0.96 2.13
C TYR A 123 15.84 -1.13 2.31
N ALA A 124 16.27 -2.01 3.23
CA ALA A 124 17.70 -2.26 3.46
C ALA A 124 18.39 -2.95 2.27
N GLU A 125 17.70 -3.86 1.57
CA GLU A 125 18.24 -4.48 0.35
C GLU A 125 18.21 -3.53 -0.84
N ALA A 126 17.12 -2.76 -1.00
CA ALA A 126 17.01 -1.76 -2.06
C ALA A 126 18.13 -0.70 -1.98
N ALA A 127 18.52 -0.30 -0.76
CA ALA A 127 19.64 0.63 -0.55
C ALA A 127 21.01 0.10 -1.03
N LYS A 128 21.15 -1.22 -1.22
CA LYS A 128 22.37 -1.86 -1.70
C LYS A 128 22.37 -2.07 -3.22
N GLU A 129 21.27 -1.76 -3.91
CA GLU A 129 21.16 -2.01 -5.34
C GLU A 129 22.21 -1.20 -6.12
N PRO A 130 23.00 -1.85 -6.99
CA PRO A 130 24.11 -1.21 -7.70
C PRO A 130 23.64 -0.38 -8.90
N TRP A 131 22.39 -0.55 -9.33
CA TRP A 131 21.84 0.10 -10.52
C TRP A 131 21.57 1.58 -10.21
N PRO A 132 22.01 2.52 -11.07
CA PRO A 132 21.63 3.93 -10.93
C PRO A 132 20.11 4.05 -11.07
N GLU A 133 19.50 4.94 -10.28
CA GLU A 133 18.09 5.31 -10.49
C GLU A 133 17.96 5.95 -11.89
N PRO A 134 16.92 5.61 -12.66
CA PRO A 134 16.59 6.36 -13.87
C PRO A 134 16.50 7.84 -13.53
N GLY A 135 17.12 8.67 -14.36
CA GLY A 135 17.05 10.12 -14.21
C GLY A 135 15.60 10.60 -14.23
N PRO A 136 15.31 11.81 -13.73
CA PRO A 136 13.95 12.38 -13.81
C PRO A 136 13.39 12.49 -15.24
N ASP A 137 14.23 12.31 -16.26
CA ASP A 137 13.91 12.41 -17.69
C ASP A 137 13.96 11.06 -18.45
N GLU A 138 14.13 9.91 -17.75
CA GLU A 138 14.02 8.55 -18.32
C GLU A 138 12.60 7.96 -18.17
#